data_AF-A0A1B6AN48-F1
#
_entry.id   AF-A0A1B6AN48-F1
#
_cell.length_a   1.000
_cell.length_b   1.000
_cell.length_c   1.000
_cell.angle_alpha   90.00
_cell.angle_beta   90.00
_cell.angle_gamma   90.00
#
_symmetry.space_group_name_H-M   'P 1'
#
loop_
_entity.id
_entity.type
_entity.pdbx_description
1 polymer ?
#
loop_
_entity_poly.entity_id
_entity_poly.type
_entity_poly.pdbx_seq_one_letter_code
_entity_poly.pdbx_strand_id
1 'polypeptide(L)'
;MARAPFPHPRSPLAAVRRWYEDELGWPTTDAVPVELLTGLRFDALEMPYDAGRAVLRRWPHTGPAALLRAGRDGNQPGDRPKLLVFIAAGGAEELPGILEWLEWGPLTPDLTARGAGDRMPAPAFPAGAPPECAPGGFGLREAAEWVRPPRPGYEARNSLPTTGIGAGTGDHEGVPDLVRLVSTAATECHRARLVRARNGRSARNGQSDRGCGDQPLAFSNASRMSAGTRPRSLTL
;
A
#
# COMPACT_ATOMS: atom_id res chain seq x y z
N MET A 1 50.72 30.33 -6.50
CA MET A 1 50.18 29.02 -6.12
C MET A 1 48.69 29.15 -5.93
N ALA A 2 47.88 28.65 -6.87
CA ALA A 2 46.42 28.67 -6.78
C ALA A 2 45.97 27.61 -5.75
N ARG A 3 45.17 28.02 -4.76
CA ARG A 3 44.51 27.08 -3.84
C ARG A 3 43.54 26.24 -4.66
N ALA A 4 43.75 24.92 -4.68
CA ALA A 4 42.76 23.98 -5.19
C ALA A 4 41.43 24.21 -4.43
N PRO A 5 40.28 24.26 -5.12
CA PRO A 5 38.99 24.38 -4.44
C PRO A 5 38.77 23.12 -3.62
N PHE A 6 38.54 23.30 -2.32
CA PHE A 6 38.13 22.22 -1.42
C PHE A 6 36.85 21.57 -1.99
N PRO A 7 36.75 20.23 -2.07
CA PRO A 7 35.51 19.59 -2.47
C PRO A 7 34.43 20.00 -1.47
N HIS A 8 33.39 20.65 -1.97
CA HIS A 8 32.27 21.06 -1.14
C HIS A 8 31.63 19.79 -0.53
N PRO A 9 31.24 19.80 0.75
CA PRO A 9 30.47 18.70 1.30
C PRO A 9 29.19 18.58 0.47
N ARG A 10 29.02 17.43 -0.21
CA ARG A 10 27.87 17.18 -1.09
C ARG A 10 26.60 17.32 -0.25
N SER A 11 25.61 18.05 -0.77
CA SER A 11 24.33 18.14 -0.07
C SER A 11 23.72 16.74 0.01
N PRO A 12 23.12 16.35 1.15
CA PRO A 12 22.49 15.04 1.31
C PRO A 12 21.46 14.72 0.21
N LEU A 13 20.75 15.75 -0.28
CA LEU A 13 19.79 15.63 -1.38
C LEU A 13 20.45 15.26 -2.72
N ALA A 14 21.62 15.81 -3.02
CA ALA A 14 22.36 15.46 -4.23
C ALA A 14 22.88 14.01 -4.19
N ALA A 15 23.24 13.51 -3.00
CA ALA A 15 23.63 12.11 -2.82
C ALA A 15 22.45 11.16 -3.07
N VAL A 16 21.24 11.50 -2.59
CA VAL A 16 20.02 10.72 -2.84
C VAL A 16 19.67 10.69 -4.32
N ARG A 17 19.67 11.84 -4.99
CA ARG A 17 19.38 11.91 -6.43
C ARG A 17 20.31 11.03 -7.23
N ARG A 18 21.62 11.19 -6.99
CA ARG A 18 22.65 10.39 -7.64
C ARG A 18 22.46 8.89 -7.40
N TRP A 19 22.10 8.47 -6.19
CA TRP A 19 21.83 7.06 -5.93
C TRP A 19 20.66 6.53 -6.79
N TYR A 20 19.55 7.26 -6.84
CA TYR A 20 18.40 6.87 -7.67
C TYR A 20 18.74 6.83 -9.17
N GLU A 21 19.51 7.81 -9.65
CA GLU A 21 19.89 7.93 -11.06
C GLU A 21 20.98 6.93 -11.47
N ASP A 22 22.03 6.78 -10.67
CA ASP A 22 23.18 5.93 -11.00
C ASP A 22 22.90 4.45 -10.70
N GLU A 23 22.28 4.11 -9.55
CA GLU A 23 22.12 2.72 -9.11
C GLU A 23 20.84 2.07 -9.64
N LEU A 24 19.75 2.84 -9.73
CA LEU A 24 18.46 2.33 -10.22
C LEU A 24 18.12 2.78 -11.65
N GLY A 25 18.82 3.77 -12.19
CA GLY A 25 18.47 4.37 -13.48
C GLY A 25 17.14 5.12 -13.45
N TRP A 26 16.67 5.52 -12.26
CA TRP A 26 15.36 6.14 -12.05
C TRP A 26 15.48 7.65 -12.10
N PRO A 27 14.83 8.32 -13.06
CA PRO A 27 14.96 9.76 -13.23
C PRO A 27 14.32 10.52 -12.07
N THR A 28 15.07 11.49 -11.53
CA THR A 28 14.63 12.35 -10.43
C THR A 28 14.35 13.78 -10.90
N THR A 29 13.63 14.55 -10.10
CA THR A 29 13.44 15.99 -10.32
C THR A 29 14.31 16.81 -9.38
N ASP A 30 14.49 18.09 -9.73
CA ASP A 30 15.16 19.06 -8.87
C ASP A 30 14.32 19.53 -7.66
N ALA A 31 13.16 18.93 -7.42
CA ALA A 31 12.28 19.26 -6.30
C ALA A 31 12.89 18.94 -4.92
N VAL A 32 12.36 19.62 -3.90
CA VAL A 32 12.65 19.37 -2.48
C VAL A 32 11.33 19.17 -1.75
N PRO A 33 10.98 17.94 -1.31
CA PRO A 33 11.78 16.71 -1.33
C PRO A 33 12.02 16.17 -2.75
N VAL A 34 13.03 15.30 -2.92
CA VAL A 34 13.33 14.65 -4.20
C VAL A 34 12.10 13.87 -4.67
N GLU A 35 11.74 14.02 -5.94
CA GLU A 35 10.66 13.25 -6.56
C GLU A 35 11.20 12.37 -7.69
N LEU A 36 10.59 11.20 -7.87
CA LEU A 36 10.83 10.28 -8.97
C LEU A 36 9.76 10.48 -10.04
N LEU A 37 10.18 10.42 -11.31
CA LEU A 37 9.27 10.46 -12.45
C LEU A 37 8.75 9.06 -12.79
N THR A 38 7.42 8.90 -12.86
CA THR A 38 6.76 7.65 -13.27
C THR A 38 6.53 7.60 -14.79
N GLY A 39 6.28 6.41 -15.34
CA GLY A 39 6.09 6.14 -16.77
C GLY A 39 7.35 6.13 -17.64
N LEU A 40 8.53 6.30 -17.03
CA LEU A 40 9.81 6.19 -17.75
C LEU A 40 10.47 4.83 -17.53
N ARG A 41 10.59 4.42 -16.27
CA ARG A 41 11.18 3.11 -15.88
C ARG A 41 10.21 2.21 -15.14
N PHE A 42 9.26 2.82 -14.46
CA PHE A 42 8.25 2.14 -13.66
C PHE A 42 7.01 3.03 -13.61
N ASP A 43 5.88 2.38 -13.37
CA ASP A 43 4.67 3.02 -12.87
C ASP A 43 4.46 2.62 -11.41
N ALA A 44 3.58 3.33 -10.71
CA ALA A 44 3.26 3.01 -9.32
C ALA A 44 1.76 2.76 -9.14
N LEU A 45 1.40 1.57 -8.67
CA LEU A 45 0.05 1.24 -8.24
C LEU A 45 -0.16 1.74 -6.80
N GLU A 46 -1.09 2.66 -6.62
CA GLU A 46 -1.37 3.35 -5.37
C GLU A 46 -2.68 2.84 -4.75
N MET A 47 -2.60 2.47 -3.47
CA MET A 47 -3.75 1.94 -2.73
C MET A 47 -3.68 2.30 -1.24
N PRO A 48 -4.77 2.16 -0.48
CA PRO A 48 -4.74 2.39 0.97
C PRO A 48 -3.74 1.46 1.67
N TYR A 49 -3.05 1.96 2.69
CA TYR A 49 -1.97 1.21 3.34
C TYR A 49 -2.39 -0.16 3.89
N ASP A 50 -3.58 -0.28 4.49
CA ASP A 50 -4.13 -1.54 4.98
C ASP A 50 -4.36 -2.57 3.87
N ALA A 51 -4.94 -2.13 2.75
CA ALA A 51 -5.11 -2.95 1.55
C ALA A 51 -3.76 -3.38 0.96
N GLY A 52 -2.84 -2.43 0.78
CA GLY A 52 -1.51 -2.72 0.27
C GLY A 52 -0.72 -3.71 1.12
N ARG A 53 -0.77 -3.60 2.46
CA ARG A 53 -0.14 -4.61 3.32
C ARG A 53 -0.76 -6.00 3.12
N ALA A 54 -2.07 -6.09 2.86
CA ALA A 54 -2.72 -7.37 2.60
C ALA A 54 -2.26 -7.98 1.27
N VAL A 55 -2.10 -7.15 0.23
CA VAL A 55 -1.51 -7.54 -1.05
C VAL A 55 -0.09 -8.08 -0.84
N LEU A 56 0.78 -7.34 -0.16
CA LEU A 56 2.17 -7.77 0.09
C LEU A 56 2.27 -9.06 0.93
N ARG A 57 1.31 -9.32 1.82
CA ARG A 57 1.23 -10.59 2.56
C ARG A 57 0.84 -11.76 1.67
N ARG A 58 -0.06 -11.53 0.71
CA ARG A 58 -0.50 -12.57 -0.25
C ARG A 58 0.56 -12.86 -1.31
N TRP A 59 1.30 -11.83 -1.71
CA TRP A 59 2.32 -11.90 -2.75
C TRP A 59 3.70 -11.53 -2.15
N PRO A 60 4.40 -12.49 -1.54
CA PRO A 60 5.69 -12.23 -0.89
C PRO A 60 6.79 -11.83 -1.88
N HIS A 61 6.66 -12.23 -3.14
CA HIS A 61 7.61 -11.91 -4.22
C HIS A 61 7.12 -10.78 -5.14
N THR A 62 6.14 -9.98 -4.71
CA THR A 62 5.88 -8.69 -5.37
C THR A 62 7.13 -7.81 -5.29
N GLY A 63 7.39 -7.07 -6.37
CA GLY A 63 8.51 -6.14 -6.51
C GLY A 63 8.56 -5.01 -5.47
N PRO A 64 9.38 -3.97 -5.71
CA PRO A 64 9.58 -2.86 -4.79
C PRO A 64 8.26 -2.22 -4.34
N ALA A 65 8.21 -1.80 -3.08
CA ALA A 65 7.03 -1.17 -2.49
C ALA A 65 7.41 -0.08 -1.49
N ALA A 66 6.71 1.04 -1.54
CA ALA A 66 6.93 2.18 -0.66
C ALA A 66 5.64 2.58 0.09
N LEU A 67 5.81 3.08 1.30
CA LEU A 67 4.77 3.71 2.10
C LEU A 67 4.79 5.20 1.82
N LEU A 68 3.72 5.75 1.26
CA LEU A 68 3.48 7.19 1.20
C LEU A 68 2.74 7.62 2.48
N ARG A 69 3.37 8.45 3.30
CA ARG A 69 2.77 9.02 4.51
C ARG A 69 1.75 10.09 4.13
N ALA A 70 0.74 10.23 4.99
CA ALA A 70 -0.18 11.35 4.92
C ALA A 70 0.58 12.68 5.01
N GLY A 71 0.13 13.69 4.26
CA GLY A 71 0.74 15.01 4.24
C GLY A 71 0.73 15.68 5.62
N ARG A 72 1.58 16.71 5.77
CA ARG A 72 1.71 17.50 7.01
C ARG A 72 0.40 18.19 7.41
N ASP A 73 -0.53 18.36 6.47
CA ASP A 73 -1.85 18.96 6.65
C ASP A 73 -2.94 17.93 7.04
N GLY A 74 -2.51 16.75 7.53
CA GLY A 74 -3.30 15.56 7.88
C GLY A 74 -4.35 15.72 8.98
N ASN A 75 -4.97 16.89 9.09
CA ASN A 75 -6.16 17.14 9.89
C ASN A 75 -7.47 16.94 9.09
N GLN A 76 -7.37 16.65 7.78
CA GLN A 76 -8.52 16.24 6.97
C GLN A 76 -8.84 14.75 7.21
N PRO A 77 -10.09 14.39 7.55
CA PRO A 77 -10.55 13.00 7.61
C PRO A 77 -10.50 12.37 6.20
N GLY A 78 -9.32 11.95 5.76
CA GLY A 78 -9.09 11.48 4.39
C GLY A 78 -7.61 11.32 4.05
N ASP A 79 -6.72 12.03 4.74
CA ASP A 79 -5.27 11.91 4.53
C ASP A 79 -4.73 10.69 5.29
N ARG A 80 -4.90 9.51 4.67
CA ARG A 80 -4.42 8.23 5.18
C ARG A 80 -3.16 7.84 4.45
N PRO A 81 -2.22 7.13 5.13
CA PRO A 81 -1.07 6.59 4.44
C PRO A 81 -1.51 5.65 3.32
N LYS A 82 -0.76 5.70 2.22
CA LYS A 82 -0.97 4.87 1.03
C LYS A 82 0.23 3.97 0.83
N LEU A 83 0.00 2.81 0.23
CA LEU A 83 1.08 1.94 -0.24
C LEU A 83 1.20 2.11 -1.76
N LEU A 84 2.42 2.27 -2.22
CA LEU A 84 2.82 2.29 -3.62
C LEU A 84 3.50 0.96 -3.91
N VAL A 85 2.96 0.19 -4.85
CA VAL A 85 3.60 -1.00 -5.42
C VAL A 85 4.10 -0.62 -6.80
N PHE A 86 5.39 -0.82 -7.05
CA PHE A 86 5.99 -0.47 -8.32
C PHE A 86 5.61 -1.55 -9.34
N ILE A 87 5.25 -1.12 -10.55
CA ILE A 87 4.88 -1.99 -11.69
C ILE A 87 5.63 -1.54 -12.95
N ALA A 88 5.64 -2.37 -14.00
CA ALA A 88 6.32 -2.01 -15.24
C ALA A 88 5.71 -0.72 -15.84
N ALA A 89 6.56 0.12 -16.46
CA ALA A 89 6.10 1.30 -17.16
C ALA A 89 5.09 0.94 -18.27
N GLY A 90 3.99 1.69 -18.35
CA GLY A 90 2.82 1.40 -19.18
C GLY A 90 1.69 0.72 -18.40
N GLY A 91 1.98 0.08 -17.26
CA GLY A 91 0.97 -0.60 -16.45
C GLY A 91 -0.08 0.35 -15.83
N ALA A 92 0.24 1.62 -15.66
CA ALA A 92 -0.74 2.62 -15.21
C ALA A 92 -1.80 2.91 -16.28
N GLU A 93 -1.42 2.93 -17.56
CA GLU A 93 -2.34 3.18 -18.68
C GLU A 93 -3.29 2.00 -18.89
N GLU A 94 -2.84 0.78 -18.58
CA GLU A 94 -3.65 -0.44 -18.67
C GLU A 94 -4.63 -0.60 -17.49
N LEU A 95 -4.36 0.04 -16.35
CA LEU A 95 -5.15 -0.15 -15.12
C LEU A 95 -6.67 0.09 -15.33
N PRO A 96 -7.13 1.18 -15.97
CA PRO A 96 -8.56 1.40 -16.16
C PRO A 96 -9.23 0.29 -16.97
N GLY A 97 -8.59 -0.17 -18.05
CA GLY A 97 -9.11 -1.27 -18.88
C GLY A 97 -9.14 -2.60 -18.15
N ILE A 98 -8.13 -2.88 -17.31
CA ILE A 98 -8.11 -4.08 -16.45
C ILE A 98 -9.23 -4.01 -15.41
N LEU A 99 -9.44 -2.86 -14.77
CA LEU A 99 -10.50 -2.68 -13.77
C LEU A 99 -11.90 -2.76 -14.38
N GLU A 100 -12.08 -2.27 -15.60
CA GLU A 100 -13.31 -2.43 -16.36
C GLU A 100 -13.56 -3.90 -16.71
N TRP A 101 -12.56 -4.59 -17.26
CA TRP A 101 -12.65 -6.00 -17.62
C TRP A 101 -12.94 -6.91 -16.42
N LEU A 102 -12.37 -6.59 -15.26
CA LEU A 102 -12.62 -7.31 -14.01
C LEU A 102 -13.90 -6.86 -13.28
N GLU A 103 -14.67 -5.92 -13.85
CA GLU A 103 -15.88 -5.33 -13.24
C GLU A 103 -15.64 -4.60 -11.90
N TRP A 104 -14.39 -4.19 -11.61
CA TRP A 104 -14.01 -3.50 -10.37
C TRP A 104 -14.07 -1.97 -10.45
N GLY A 105 -14.12 -1.36 -11.65
CA GLY A 105 -13.95 0.09 -11.86
C GLY A 105 -14.61 0.99 -10.80
N PRO A 106 -15.95 1.04 -10.70
CA PRO A 106 -16.65 1.88 -9.70
C PRO A 106 -16.52 1.38 -8.25
N LEU A 107 -16.14 0.12 -8.05
CA LEU A 107 -16.13 -0.54 -6.75
C LEU A 107 -14.85 -0.28 -5.94
N THR A 108 -13.78 0.19 -6.59
CA THR A 108 -12.47 0.41 -5.97
C THR A 108 -11.85 1.76 -6.38
N PRO A 109 -12.52 2.89 -6.08
CA PRO A 109 -11.98 4.22 -6.39
C PRO A 109 -10.68 4.53 -5.64
N ASP A 110 -10.41 3.78 -4.57
CA ASP A 110 -9.19 3.92 -3.76
C ASP A 110 -7.95 3.29 -4.43
N LEU A 111 -8.12 2.50 -5.50
CA LEU A 111 -7.04 1.89 -6.27
C LEU A 111 -6.75 2.75 -7.51
N THR A 112 -5.58 3.37 -7.54
CA THR A 112 -5.15 4.31 -8.59
C THR A 112 -3.76 3.95 -9.07
N ALA A 113 -3.30 4.53 -10.18
CA ALA A 113 -1.94 4.39 -10.64
C ALA A 113 -1.33 5.75 -10.98
N ARG A 114 -0.01 5.86 -10.82
CA ARG A 114 0.82 6.97 -11.30
C ARG A 114 1.60 6.50 -12.52
N GLY A 115 1.33 7.13 -13.64
CA GLY A 115 1.85 6.73 -14.95
C GLY A 115 2.81 7.76 -15.54
N ALA A 116 2.85 7.82 -16.88
CA ALA A 116 3.66 8.79 -17.59
C ALA A 116 3.31 10.23 -17.23
N GLY A 117 4.33 11.02 -16.87
CA GLY A 117 4.19 12.43 -16.52
C GLY A 117 3.83 12.69 -15.05
N ASP A 118 3.42 11.67 -14.30
CA ASP A 118 3.22 11.77 -12.86
C ASP A 118 4.54 11.75 -12.08
N ARG A 119 4.44 12.06 -10.79
CA ARG A 119 5.58 12.14 -9.88
C ARG A 119 5.24 11.50 -8.54
N MET A 120 6.25 10.98 -7.86
CA MET A 120 6.12 10.54 -6.48
C MET A 120 7.33 10.95 -5.64
N PRO A 121 7.16 11.25 -4.34
CA PRO A 121 8.30 11.51 -3.48
C PRO A 121 9.21 10.28 -3.45
N ALA A 122 10.51 10.51 -3.57
CA ALA A 122 11.52 9.48 -3.50
C ALA A 122 11.49 8.83 -2.10
N PRO A 123 11.35 7.50 -2.00
CA PRO A 123 11.29 6.87 -0.70
C PRO A 123 12.62 6.95 0.07
N ALA A 124 12.50 7.15 1.38
CA ALA A 124 13.59 7.01 2.33
C ALA A 124 14.12 5.57 2.36
N PHE A 125 15.43 5.40 2.47
CA PHE A 125 15.98 4.12 2.94
C PHE A 125 15.75 3.96 4.44
N PRO A 126 15.30 2.79 4.90
CA PRO A 126 15.19 2.53 6.33
C PRO A 126 16.56 2.71 7.01
N ALA A 127 16.56 3.32 8.19
CA ALA A 127 17.76 3.55 8.97
C ALA A 127 18.46 2.22 9.29
N GLY A 128 19.56 1.91 8.59
CA GLY A 128 20.28 0.63 8.72
C GLY A 128 20.88 0.06 7.43
N ALA A 129 20.71 0.70 6.27
CA ALA A 129 21.44 0.36 5.05
C ALA A 129 22.97 0.60 5.22
N PRO A 130 23.85 -0.12 4.47
CA PRO A 130 25.31 0.03 4.59
C PRO A 130 25.76 1.51 4.55
N PRO A 131 26.81 1.88 5.30
CA PRO A 131 27.19 3.28 5.59
C PRO A 131 27.57 4.12 4.36
N GLU A 132 27.72 3.49 3.21
CA GLU A 132 27.98 4.11 1.91
C GLU A 132 26.71 4.59 1.18
N CYS A 133 25.51 4.16 1.61
CA CYS A 133 24.22 4.53 1.03
C CYS A 133 23.19 5.07 2.04
N ALA A 134 23.57 5.27 3.30
CA ALA A 134 22.69 5.92 4.29
C ALA A 134 23.08 7.39 4.42
N PRO A 135 22.35 8.35 3.82
CA PRO A 135 22.56 9.74 4.13
C PRO A 135 22.14 9.92 5.58
N GLY A 136 23.09 10.30 6.42
CA GLY A 136 22.90 10.40 7.86
C GLY A 136 21.65 11.22 8.19
N GLY A 137 20.71 10.58 8.88
CA GLY A 137 19.59 11.23 9.54
C GLY A 137 18.71 12.08 8.63
N PHE A 138 17.88 11.46 7.79
CA PHE A 138 16.68 12.12 7.30
C PHE A 138 15.65 12.25 8.44
N GLY A 139 15.86 13.27 9.26
CA GLY A 139 14.85 13.75 10.19
C GLY A 139 13.67 14.36 9.41
N LEU A 140 12.50 13.76 9.58
CA LEU A 140 11.19 14.45 9.61
C LEU A 140 10.55 14.97 8.30
N ARG A 141 11.06 14.70 7.08
CA ARG A 141 10.39 15.24 5.86
C ARG A 141 10.31 14.35 4.62
N GLU A 142 10.61 13.06 4.73
CA GLU A 142 10.38 12.14 3.62
C GLU A 142 8.92 11.71 3.62
N ALA A 143 8.20 12.15 2.58
CA ALA A 143 6.80 11.79 2.39
C ALA A 143 6.65 10.30 2.05
N ALA A 144 7.71 9.60 1.61
CA ALA A 144 7.69 8.18 1.34
C ALA A 144 8.84 7.40 2.02
N GLU A 145 8.60 6.13 2.36
CA GLU A 145 9.57 5.22 3.00
C GLU A 145 9.52 3.85 2.32
N TRP A 146 10.68 3.21 2.09
CA TRP A 146 10.72 1.86 1.53
C TRP A 146 10.14 0.82 2.51
N VAL A 147 9.09 0.11 2.09
CA VAL A 147 8.56 -1.09 2.79
C VAL A 147 9.25 -2.34 2.26
N ARG A 148 9.55 -2.36 0.96
CA ARG A 148 10.39 -3.36 0.30
C ARG A 148 11.32 -2.62 -0.67
N PRO A 149 12.60 -2.39 -0.31
CA PRO A 149 13.53 -1.68 -1.18
C PRO A 149 13.88 -2.51 -2.43
N PRO A 150 14.18 -1.85 -3.56
CA PRO A 150 14.77 -2.54 -4.71
C PRO A 150 16.14 -3.11 -4.35
N ARG A 151 16.51 -4.26 -4.93
CA ARG A 151 17.87 -4.80 -4.79
C ARG A 151 18.83 -4.01 -5.69
N PRO A 152 20.08 -3.72 -5.28
CA PRO A 152 21.10 -3.19 -6.18
C PRO A 152 21.32 -4.14 -7.37
N GLY A 153 21.45 -3.60 -8.59
CA GLY A 153 21.55 -4.40 -9.82
C GLY A 153 20.21 -4.97 -10.35
N TYR A 154 19.09 -4.56 -9.76
CA TYR A 154 17.75 -4.92 -10.22
C TYR A 154 17.40 -4.09 -11.46
N GLU A 155 17.50 -4.68 -12.65
CA GLU A 155 16.90 -4.09 -13.86
C GLU A 155 15.40 -3.97 -13.65
N ALA A 156 14.94 -2.77 -13.27
CA ALA A 156 13.60 -2.53 -12.76
C ALA A 156 12.51 -3.20 -13.62
N ARG A 157 12.62 -3.14 -14.95
CA ARG A 157 11.62 -3.75 -15.84
C ARG A 157 11.45 -5.26 -15.67
N ASN A 158 12.52 -6.01 -15.39
CA ASN A 158 12.52 -7.47 -15.52
C ASN A 158 11.91 -8.20 -14.32
N SER A 159 11.66 -7.52 -13.21
CA SER A 159 10.98 -8.15 -12.07
C SER A 159 9.83 -7.34 -11.48
N LEU A 160 9.43 -6.27 -12.18
CA LEU A 160 8.17 -5.60 -11.94
C LEU A 160 7.03 -6.38 -12.61
N PRO A 161 5.85 -6.46 -11.96
CA PRO A 161 4.66 -7.02 -12.57
C PRO A 161 4.38 -6.35 -13.93
N THR A 162 4.30 -7.18 -14.98
CA THR A 162 3.99 -6.77 -16.35
C THR A 162 2.69 -7.39 -16.81
N THR A 163 2.14 -6.87 -17.90
CA THR A 163 0.99 -7.42 -18.60
C THR A 163 1.44 -8.56 -19.51
N GLY A 164 0.75 -9.70 -19.42
CA GLY A 164 1.10 -10.88 -20.22
C GLY A 164 0.22 -12.10 -19.93
N ILE A 165 -0.48 -12.58 -20.95
CA ILE A 165 -0.99 -13.95 -21.02
C ILE A 165 0.13 -14.78 -21.65
N GLY A 166 1.02 -15.33 -20.82
CA GLY A 166 2.07 -16.25 -21.27
C GLY A 166 3.50 -15.73 -21.07
N ALA A 167 4.10 -16.12 -19.96
CA ALA A 167 5.55 -16.30 -19.84
C ALA A 167 5.81 -17.61 -19.11
N GLY A 168 5.46 -18.72 -19.77
CA GLY A 168 6.06 -20.00 -19.45
C GLY A 168 7.45 -20.03 -20.05
N THR A 169 8.48 -19.97 -19.21
CA THR A 169 9.75 -20.73 -19.23
C THR A 169 10.85 -19.91 -18.53
N GLY A 170 11.19 -20.28 -17.28
CA GLY A 170 12.42 -19.84 -16.58
C GLY A 170 12.23 -18.85 -15.42
N ASP A 171 12.50 -19.31 -14.19
CA ASP A 171 12.82 -18.54 -12.96
C ASP A 171 11.84 -17.55 -12.30
N HIS A 172 10.70 -17.19 -12.91
CA HIS A 172 9.74 -16.25 -12.29
C HIS A 172 8.47 -16.90 -11.69
N GLU A 173 8.58 -18.08 -11.07
CA GLU A 173 7.42 -18.82 -10.51
C GLU A 173 6.71 -18.11 -9.31
N GLY A 174 7.17 -16.91 -8.90
CA GLY A 174 6.66 -16.20 -7.73
C GLY A 174 6.07 -14.81 -7.96
N VAL A 175 6.30 -14.16 -9.11
CA VAL A 175 5.86 -12.77 -9.34
C VAL A 175 4.45 -12.79 -9.96
N PRO A 176 3.45 -12.10 -9.36
CA PRO A 176 2.13 -12.02 -9.99
C PRO A 176 2.19 -11.23 -11.30
N ASP A 177 1.47 -11.68 -12.32
CA ASP A 177 1.14 -10.84 -13.47
C ASP A 177 0.32 -9.62 -13.03
N LEU A 178 0.28 -8.56 -13.85
CA LEU A 178 -0.41 -7.33 -13.47
C LEU A 178 -1.90 -7.55 -13.18
N VAL A 179 -2.57 -8.44 -13.93
CA VAL A 179 -4.00 -8.71 -13.77
C VAL A 179 -4.30 -9.35 -12.41
N ARG A 180 -3.52 -10.35 -11.99
CA ARG A 180 -3.62 -11.00 -10.68
C ARG A 180 -3.32 -10.03 -9.54
N LEU A 181 -2.31 -9.18 -9.74
CA LEU A 181 -1.99 -8.13 -8.78
C LEU A 181 -3.13 -7.13 -8.62
N VAL A 182 -3.69 -6.62 -9.73
CA VAL A 182 -4.82 -5.68 -9.74
C VAL A 182 -6.07 -6.31 -9.14
N SER A 183 -6.42 -7.54 -9.52
CA SER A 183 -7.55 -8.27 -8.94
C SER A 183 -7.44 -8.44 -7.42
N THR A 184 -6.24 -8.78 -6.95
CA THR A 184 -5.97 -8.85 -5.50
C THR A 184 -6.09 -7.48 -4.84
N ALA A 185 -5.45 -6.45 -5.44
CA ALA A 185 -5.46 -5.10 -4.89
C ALA A 185 -6.88 -4.54 -4.82
N ALA A 186 -7.69 -4.74 -5.85
CA ALA A 186 -9.09 -4.33 -5.90
C ALA A 186 -9.90 -5.00 -4.78
N THR A 187 -9.74 -6.31 -4.62
CA THR A 187 -10.40 -7.08 -3.55
C THR A 187 -10.03 -6.55 -2.17
N GLU A 188 -8.74 -6.32 -1.90
CA GLU A 188 -8.28 -5.84 -0.60
C GLU A 188 -8.65 -4.37 -0.34
N CYS A 189 -8.69 -3.52 -1.38
CA CYS A 189 -9.21 -2.15 -1.30
C CYS A 189 -10.70 -2.16 -0.93
N HIS A 190 -11.49 -2.99 -1.61
CA HIS A 190 -12.92 -3.14 -1.34
C HIS A 190 -13.15 -3.62 0.11
N ARG A 191 -12.40 -4.65 0.54
CA ARG A 191 -12.47 -5.18 1.91
C ARG A 191 -12.09 -4.12 2.95
N ALA A 192 -11.01 -3.38 2.73
CA ALA A 192 -10.59 -2.29 3.62
C ALA A 192 -11.70 -1.24 3.75
N ARG A 193 -12.35 -0.86 2.64
CA ARG A 193 -13.46 0.09 2.63
C ARG A 193 -14.67 -0.43 3.41
N LEU A 194 -15.04 -1.70 3.26
CA LEU A 194 -16.13 -2.33 4.02
C LEU A 194 -15.83 -2.36 5.53
N VAL A 195 -14.61 -2.72 5.92
CA VAL A 195 -14.18 -2.73 7.32
C VAL A 195 -14.26 -1.33 7.92
N ARG A 196 -13.79 -0.31 7.19
CA ARG A 196 -13.88 1.09 7.61
C ARG A 196 -15.32 1.55 7.77
N ALA A 197 -16.19 1.22 6.81
CA ALA A 197 -17.61 1.57 6.89
C ALA A 197 -18.30 0.92 8.10
N ARG A 198 -17.96 -0.35 8.41
CA ARG A 198 -18.44 -1.04 9.61
C ARG A 198 -17.96 -0.34 10.88
N ASN A 199 -16.68 -0.02 10.98
CA ASN A 199 -16.09 0.64 12.14
C ASN A 199 -16.69 2.04 12.36
N GLY A 200 -16.90 2.81 11.29
CA GLY A 200 -17.54 4.13 11.35
C GLY A 200 -19.02 4.09 11.73
N ARG A 201 -19.73 2.98 11.45
CA ARG A 201 -21.09 2.75 11.97
C ARG A 201 -21.07 2.39 13.46
N SER A 202 -20.18 1.48 13.89
CA SER A 202 -20.03 1.14 15.31
C SER A 202 -19.65 2.35 16.16
N ALA A 203 -18.74 3.20 15.69
CA ALA A 203 -18.35 4.42 16.41
C ALA A 203 -19.52 5.39 16.59
N ARG A 204 -20.35 5.58 15.55
CA ARG A 204 -21.56 6.41 15.62
C ARG A 204 -22.59 5.83 16.58
N ASN A 205 -22.83 4.51 16.52
CA ASN A 205 -23.78 3.84 17.40
C ASN A 205 -23.34 3.88 18.88
N GLY A 206 -22.04 3.72 19.16
CA GLY A 206 -21.50 3.84 20.52
C GLY A 206 -21.45 5.27 21.05
N GLN A 207 -21.46 6.28 20.18
CA GLN A 207 -21.57 7.69 20.56
C GLN A 207 -23.02 8.05 20.92
N SER A 208 -24.01 7.53 20.20
CA SER A 208 -25.44 7.68 20.55
C SER A 208 -25.81 6.96 21.85
N ASP A 209 -25.11 5.88 22.20
CA ASP A 209 -25.37 5.09 23.42
C ASP A 209 -24.70 5.69 24.68
N ARG A 210 -23.80 6.68 24.53
CA ARG A 210 -23.18 7.41 25.65
C ARG A 210 -23.97 8.64 26.11
N GLY A 211 -25.07 8.96 25.43
CA GLY A 211 -25.94 10.11 25.74
C GLY A 211 -27.23 9.78 26.50
N CYS A 212 -27.55 8.50 26.70
CA CYS A 212 -28.71 8.08 27.47
C CYS A 212 -28.24 7.13 28.57
N GLY A 213 -28.34 7.58 29.82
CA GLY A 213 -28.17 6.71 30.98
C GLY A 213 -29.20 5.58 30.97
N ASP A 214 -28.84 4.52 31.69
CA ASP A 214 -29.70 3.45 32.21
C ASP A 214 -30.42 2.52 31.21
N GLN A 215 -29.68 1.48 30.80
CA GLN A 215 -30.03 0.02 30.75
C GLN A 215 -31.38 -0.41 30.10
N PRO A 216 -31.72 -1.72 29.98
CA PRO A 216 -30.96 -2.99 30.10
C PRO A 216 -31.12 -3.87 28.85
N LEU A 217 -30.29 -4.87 28.58
CA LEU A 217 -30.77 -6.14 28.01
C LEU A 217 -29.87 -7.31 28.39
N ALA A 218 -30.34 -8.02 29.42
CA ALA A 218 -30.04 -9.41 29.66
C ALA A 218 -30.53 -10.26 28.49
N PHE A 219 -29.67 -11.14 27.99
CA PHE A 219 -30.10 -12.36 27.32
C PHE A 219 -29.42 -13.55 28.01
N SER A 220 -29.79 -13.80 29.26
CA SER A 220 -29.60 -15.12 29.86
C SER A 220 -30.70 -16.02 29.34
N ASN A 221 -30.32 -16.88 28.41
CA ASN A 221 -31.11 -17.97 27.88
C ASN A 221 -31.51 -18.93 29.02
N ALA A 222 -32.75 -18.81 29.51
CA ALA A 222 -33.34 -19.75 30.45
C ALA A 222 -34.41 -20.59 29.74
N SER A 223 -33.96 -21.51 28.88
CA SER A 223 -34.78 -22.64 28.47
C SER A 223 -34.75 -23.70 29.57
N ARG A 224 -35.72 -23.69 30.48
CA ARG A 224 -35.99 -24.83 31.38
C ARG A 224 -37.42 -25.31 31.20
N MET A 225 -37.53 -26.35 30.37
CA MET A 225 -38.53 -27.41 30.33
C MET A 225 -39.83 -27.19 31.14
N SER A 226 -40.92 -26.90 30.43
CA SER A 226 -42.27 -27.30 30.85
C SER A 226 -42.62 -28.60 30.12
N ALA A 227 -42.47 -29.73 30.81
CA ALA A 227 -43.13 -30.97 30.44
C ALA A 227 -43.57 -31.66 31.73
N GLY A 228 -44.68 -31.19 32.27
CA GLY A 228 -45.42 -31.93 33.28
C GLY A 228 -46.21 -33.04 32.59
N THR A 229 -45.92 -34.29 32.96
CA THR A 229 -46.90 -35.38 32.85
C THR A 229 -46.59 -36.40 33.95
N ARG A 230 -47.40 -36.36 35.02
CA ARG A 230 -47.50 -37.44 36.01
C ARG A 230 -48.11 -38.67 35.32
N PRO A 231 -47.54 -39.88 35.44
CA PRO A 231 -48.28 -41.09 35.14
C PRO A 231 -49.26 -41.39 36.29
N ARG A 232 -50.55 -41.49 35.97
CA ARG A 232 -51.55 -42.09 36.87
C ARG A 232 -51.47 -43.61 36.73
N SER A 233 -51.40 -44.27 37.88
CA SER A 233 -51.70 -45.67 38.11
C SER A 233 -53.01 -46.11 37.44
N LEU A 234 -52.98 -47.26 36.77
CA LEU A 234 -54.15 -48.06 36.45
C LEU A 234 -53.89 -49.51 36.89
N THR A 235 -54.65 -49.89 37.91
CA THR A 235 -55.02 -51.26 38.29
C THR A 235 -55.73 -51.97 37.14
N LEU A 236 -55.31 -53.21 36.86
CA LEU A 236 -56.16 -54.40 36.71
C LEU A 236 -55.26 -55.65 36.78
#